data_AF-A0A9E3RLC8-F1
#
_entry.id   AF-A0A9E3RLC8-F1
#
_cell.length_a   1.000
_cell.length_b   1.000
_cell.length_c   1.000
_cell.angle_alpha   90.00
_cell.angle_beta   90.00
_cell.angle_gamma   90.00
#
_symmetry.space_group_name_H-M   'P 1'
#
loop_
_entity.id
_entity.type
_entity.pdbx_description
1 polymer ?
#
loop_
_entity_poly.entity_id
_entity_poly.type
_entity_poly.pdbx_seq_one_letter_code
_entity_poly.pdbx_strand_id
1 'polypeptide(L)'
;MPRLRPAVLALLVATAPALAQQPAPARQPAPRADSLRTAQRLDAEGDHRAARAIFEALIANAPTPADRAAAQRRLAMSYGYDADCAKVVALEEQVIAYWRTRRVAEPQNAFYQEGEMANEAARVCIDHGFLDEAERLYRLGTELGNLEPAPRTHPKSLWDYRLAHALGRIAARRGDAAEAKRWVAEARRILDADPEMAKAQEQYFPYLEGYVALFTGDLATAEARFTATAAAMPNDPFQVVLLGMTYERKGEAAKATAQYERAYAMSTGSNPPNVYARTFTAKKLGRR
;
A
#
# COMPACT_ATOMS: atom_id res chain seq x y z
N MET A 1 -51.11 -4.62 68.91
CA MET A 1 -50.03 -4.21 67.99
C MET A 1 -49.79 -5.34 66.99
N PRO A 2 -49.83 -5.08 65.68
CA PRO A 2 -50.17 -6.09 64.67
C PRO A 2 -48.94 -6.81 64.09
N ARG A 3 -49.16 -8.06 63.69
CA ARG A 3 -48.21 -8.98 63.05
C ARG A 3 -47.98 -8.57 61.59
N LEU A 4 -46.71 -8.41 61.19
CA LEU A 4 -46.29 -8.23 59.79
C LEU A 4 -46.37 -9.58 59.04
N ARG A 5 -47.11 -9.61 57.94
CA ARG A 5 -47.12 -10.67 56.93
C ARG A 5 -46.08 -10.35 55.85
N PRO A 6 -45.39 -11.35 55.25
CA PRO A 6 -44.48 -11.13 54.14
C PRO A 6 -45.25 -10.94 52.84
N ALA A 7 -44.91 -9.91 52.06
CA ALA A 7 -45.44 -9.70 50.72
C ALA A 7 -44.62 -10.50 49.70
N VAL A 8 -45.29 -11.40 49.00
CA VAL A 8 -44.76 -12.14 47.85
C VAL A 8 -44.77 -11.19 46.64
N LEU A 9 -43.59 -10.88 46.11
CA LEU A 9 -43.43 -10.09 44.89
C LEU A 9 -43.52 -11.03 43.68
N ALA A 10 -44.63 -10.99 42.94
CA ALA A 10 -44.79 -11.72 41.69
C ALA A 10 -44.03 -11.00 40.57
N LEU A 11 -43.04 -11.67 39.98
CA LEU A 11 -42.34 -11.20 38.77
C LEU A 11 -43.25 -11.42 37.55
N LEU A 12 -43.74 -10.34 36.95
CA LEU A 12 -44.37 -10.34 35.62
C LEU A 12 -43.27 -10.34 34.56
N VAL A 13 -43.06 -11.48 33.90
CA VAL A 13 -42.23 -11.57 32.68
C VAL A 13 -43.08 -11.09 31.51
N ALA A 14 -42.82 -9.88 31.04
CA ALA A 14 -43.39 -9.38 29.79
C ALA A 14 -42.57 -9.94 28.60
N THR A 15 -43.14 -10.88 27.87
CA THR A 15 -42.60 -11.34 26.58
C THR A 15 -42.85 -10.27 25.52
N ALA A 16 -41.81 -9.55 25.11
CA ALA A 16 -41.87 -8.66 23.95
C ALA A 16 -41.88 -9.50 22.65
N PRO A 17 -42.72 -9.16 21.65
CA PRO A 17 -42.70 -9.86 20.37
C PRO A 17 -41.40 -9.52 19.62
N ALA A 18 -40.71 -10.57 19.14
CA ALA A 18 -39.55 -10.42 18.27
C ALA A 18 -40.00 -9.83 16.92
N LEU A 19 -39.79 -8.52 16.74
CA LEU A 19 -39.82 -7.91 15.41
C LEU A 19 -38.62 -8.46 14.63
N ALA A 20 -38.90 -9.34 13.66
CA ALA A 20 -37.92 -9.76 12.68
C ALA A 20 -37.36 -8.52 11.98
N GLN A 21 -36.08 -8.20 12.24
CA GLN A 21 -35.36 -7.16 11.52
C GLN A 21 -35.27 -7.61 10.05
N GLN A 22 -36.02 -6.94 9.18
CA GLN A 22 -35.85 -7.10 7.75
C GLN A 22 -34.39 -6.77 7.39
N PRO A 23 -33.70 -7.59 6.57
CA PRO A 23 -32.36 -7.26 6.12
C PRO A 23 -32.42 -5.93 5.38
N ALA A 24 -31.58 -4.98 5.80
CA ALA A 24 -31.50 -3.68 5.15
C ALA A 24 -31.23 -3.88 3.64
N PRO A 25 -31.95 -3.18 2.75
CA PRO A 25 -31.69 -3.29 1.32
C PRO A 25 -30.23 -2.91 1.05
N ALA A 26 -29.54 -3.72 0.25
CA ALA A 26 -28.18 -3.45 -0.18
C ALA A 26 -28.12 -2.02 -0.75
N ARG A 27 -27.37 -1.12 -0.10
CA ARG A 27 -27.17 0.25 -0.60
C ARG A 27 -26.63 0.17 -2.02
N GLN A 28 -27.43 0.63 -2.98
CA GLN A 28 -26.94 0.83 -4.34
C GLN A 28 -25.73 1.77 -4.27
N PRO A 29 -24.57 1.39 -4.81
CA PRO A 29 -23.40 2.24 -4.79
C PRO A 29 -23.69 3.54 -5.56
N ALA A 30 -23.24 4.68 -5.03
CA ALA A 30 -23.50 5.98 -5.65
C ALA A 30 -22.80 6.11 -7.03
N PRO A 31 -23.31 6.92 -7.98
CA PRO A 31 -22.76 7.06 -9.34
C PRO A 31 -21.25 7.34 -9.40
N ARG A 32 -20.70 8.04 -8.41
CA ARG A 32 -19.24 8.28 -8.26
C ARG A 32 -18.48 7.00 -7.93
N ALA A 33 -19.01 6.16 -7.04
CA ALA A 33 -18.40 4.89 -6.68
C ALA A 33 -18.41 3.92 -7.87
N ASP A 34 -19.46 3.95 -8.69
CA ASP A 34 -19.56 3.16 -9.91
C ASP A 34 -18.55 3.61 -10.97
N SER A 35 -18.38 4.93 -11.12
CA SER A 35 -17.38 5.51 -12.01
C SER A 35 -15.95 5.11 -11.59
N LEU A 36 -15.63 5.17 -10.29
CA LEU A 36 -14.34 4.72 -9.77
C LEU A 36 -14.07 3.25 -10.06
N ARG A 37 -15.05 2.36 -9.78
CA ARG A 37 -14.89 0.91 -10.06
C ARG A 37 -14.75 0.64 -11.56
N THR A 38 -15.49 1.36 -12.39
CA THR A 38 -15.37 1.25 -13.86
C THR A 38 -13.99 1.66 -14.34
N ALA A 39 -13.46 2.80 -13.88
CA ALA A 39 -12.13 3.26 -14.26
C ALA A 39 -11.02 2.29 -13.81
N GLN A 40 -11.10 1.77 -12.58
CA GLN A 40 -10.13 0.78 -12.07
C GLN A 40 -10.14 -0.52 -12.86
N ARG A 41 -11.34 -0.99 -13.26
CA ARG A 41 -11.48 -2.16 -14.12
C ARG A 41 -10.85 -1.93 -15.49
N LEU A 42 -11.14 -0.78 -16.11
CA LEU A 42 -10.56 -0.41 -17.42
C LEU A 42 -9.03 -0.36 -17.36
N ASP A 43 -8.45 0.21 -16.30
CA ASP A 43 -7.00 0.19 -16.07
C ASP A 43 -6.45 -1.23 -15.96
N ALA A 44 -7.10 -2.12 -15.18
CA ALA A 44 -6.67 -3.51 -15.04
C ALA A 44 -6.76 -4.31 -16.35
N GLU A 45 -7.67 -3.92 -17.24
CA GLU A 45 -7.87 -4.46 -18.60
C GLU A 45 -6.95 -3.82 -19.66
N GLY A 46 -6.17 -2.78 -19.30
CA GLY A 46 -5.23 -2.09 -20.19
C GLY A 46 -5.83 -0.92 -20.97
N ASP A 47 -7.11 -0.58 -20.79
CA ASP A 47 -7.73 0.62 -21.38
C ASP A 47 -7.48 1.85 -20.49
N HIS A 48 -6.21 2.19 -20.34
CA HIS A 48 -5.76 3.32 -19.53
C HIS A 48 -6.33 4.65 -20.03
N ARG A 49 -6.54 4.79 -21.34
CA ARG A 49 -7.11 6.02 -21.92
C ARG A 49 -8.54 6.24 -21.42
N ALA A 50 -9.40 5.23 -21.50
CA ALA A 50 -10.77 5.34 -21.02
C ALA A 50 -10.82 5.50 -19.49
N ALA A 51 -9.98 4.78 -18.75
CA ALA A 51 -9.87 4.92 -17.29
C ALA A 51 -9.52 6.37 -16.89
N ARG A 52 -8.49 6.96 -17.52
CA ARG A 52 -8.03 8.33 -17.24
C ARG A 52 -9.09 9.37 -17.54
N ALA A 53 -9.81 9.24 -18.66
CA ALA A 53 -10.92 10.14 -18.98
C ALA A 53 -11.99 10.16 -17.86
N ILE A 54 -12.29 9.01 -17.27
CA ILE A 54 -13.22 8.93 -16.12
C ILE A 54 -12.63 9.59 -14.88
N PHE A 55 -11.36 9.33 -14.54
CA PHE A 55 -10.72 9.97 -13.39
C PHE A 55 -10.64 11.49 -13.53
N GLU A 56 -10.29 11.99 -14.72
CA GLU A 56 -10.26 13.42 -15.04
C GLU A 56 -11.64 14.06 -14.87
N ALA A 57 -12.71 13.41 -15.35
CA ALA A 57 -14.08 13.87 -15.13
C ALA A 57 -14.45 13.89 -13.64
N LEU A 58 -14.00 12.90 -12.85
CA LEU A 58 -14.21 12.83 -11.41
C LEU A 58 -13.45 13.92 -10.62
N ILE A 59 -12.31 14.37 -11.13
CA ILE A 59 -11.49 15.47 -10.58
C ILE A 59 -12.16 16.82 -10.90
N ALA A 60 -12.57 17.01 -12.16
CA ALA A 60 -13.20 18.24 -12.63
C ALA A 60 -14.53 18.51 -11.92
N ASN A 61 -15.33 17.46 -11.71
CA ASN A 61 -16.66 17.54 -11.08
C ASN A 61 -16.65 17.10 -9.60
N ALA A 62 -15.49 17.17 -8.93
CA ALA A 62 -15.38 16.75 -7.54
C ALA A 62 -16.24 17.63 -6.61
N PRO A 63 -17.16 17.05 -5.81
CA PRO A 63 -18.01 17.83 -4.90
C PRO A 63 -17.24 18.52 -3.78
N THR A 64 -16.12 17.93 -3.37
CA THR A 64 -15.26 18.44 -2.30
C THR A 64 -13.78 18.39 -2.70
N PRO A 65 -12.90 19.18 -2.04
CA PRO A 65 -11.46 19.04 -2.22
C PRO A 65 -10.95 17.64 -1.86
N ALA A 66 -11.55 16.99 -0.86
CA ALA A 66 -11.22 15.62 -0.46
C ALA A 66 -11.53 14.61 -1.58
N ASP A 67 -12.71 14.75 -2.21
CA ASP A 67 -13.11 13.96 -3.36
C ASP A 67 -12.13 14.15 -4.53
N ARG A 68 -11.71 15.40 -4.78
CA ARG A 68 -10.74 15.72 -5.84
C ARG A 68 -9.40 15.03 -5.57
N ALA A 69 -8.86 15.17 -4.36
CA ALA A 69 -7.62 14.54 -3.94
C ALA A 69 -7.67 13.01 -4.05
N ALA A 70 -8.79 12.39 -3.65
CA ALA A 70 -8.99 10.96 -3.79
C ALA A 70 -8.97 10.52 -5.27
N ALA A 71 -9.57 11.29 -6.18
CA ALA A 71 -9.55 10.98 -7.61
C ALA A 71 -8.17 11.23 -8.25
N GLN A 72 -7.44 12.27 -7.82
CA GLN A 72 -6.05 12.53 -8.24
C GLN A 72 -5.11 11.37 -7.88
N ARG A 73 -5.21 10.84 -6.67
CA ARG A 73 -4.47 9.64 -6.24
C ARG A 73 -4.76 8.42 -7.11
N ARG A 74 -6.02 8.22 -7.53
CA ARG A 74 -6.37 7.12 -8.45
C ARG A 74 -5.80 7.34 -9.85
N LEU A 75 -5.85 8.58 -10.35
CA LEU A 75 -5.23 8.94 -11.62
C LEU A 75 -3.71 8.72 -11.58
N ALA A 76 -3.06 8.99 -10.44
CA ALA A 76 -1.63 8.72 -10.25
C ALA A 76 -1.32 7.23 -10.47
N MET A 77 -2.10 6.34 -9.85
CA MET A 77 -1.94 4.89 -10.05
C MET A 77 -2.24 4.44 -11.50
N SER A 78 -3.18 5.10 -12.19
CA SER A 78 -3.41 4.85 -13.63
C SER A 78 -2.17 5.16 -14.48
N TYR A 79 -1.46 6.25 -14.19
CA TYR A 79 -0.17 6.55 -14.83
C TYR A 79 0.97 5.61 -14.40
N GLY A 80 0.85 5.00 -13.22
CA GLY A 80 1.76 3.95 -12.79
C GLY A 80 1.76 2.74 -13.75
N TYR A 81 0.64 2.43 -14.43
CA TYR A 81 0.61 1.33 -15.40
C TYR A 81 1.52 1.59 -16.61
N ASP A 82 1.78 2.86 -16.94
CA ASP A 82 2.70 3.26 -18.02
C ASP A 82 4.13 3.50 -17.53
N ALA A 83 4.44 3.18 -16.27
CA ALA A 83 5.71 3.52 -15.63
C ALA A 83 6.02 5.03 -15.61
N ASP A 84 5.00 5.90 -15.71
CA ASP A 84 5.17 7.35 -15.77
C ASP A 84 5.34 7.95 -14.36
N CYS A 85 6.54 7.75 -13.79
CA CYS A 85 6.92 8.28 -12.48
C CYS A 85 6.73 9.81 -12.40
N ALA A 86 7.01 10.56 -13.48
CA ALA A 86 6.85 12.01 -13.47
C ALA A 86 5.37 12.43 -13.29
N LYS A 87 4.44 11.78 -14.00
CA LYS A 87 3.00 12.03 -13.82
C LYS A 87 2.49 11.57 -12.46
N VAL A 88 2.95 10.41 -11.98
CA VAL A 88 2.59 9.91 -10.65
C VAL A 88 3.00 10.94 -9.59
N VAL A 89 4.25 11.42 -9.62
CA VAL A 89 4.76 12.42 -8.68
C VAL A 89 3.95 13.71 -8.76
N ALA A 90 3.72 14.25 -9.96
CA ALA A 90 2.97 15.49 -10.13
C ALA A 90 1.53 15.41 -9.59
N LEU A 91 0.90 14.23 -9.65
CA LEU A 91 -0.45 14.01 -9.10
C LEU A 91 -0.42 13.82 -7.59
N GLU A 92 0.51 13.01 -7.07
CA GLU A 92 0.66 12.82 -5.61
C GLU A 92 1.07 14.13 -4.90
N GLU A 93 1.85 15.00 -5.53
CA GLU A 93 2.15 16.33 -5.01
C GLU A 93 0.89 17.21 -4.87
N GLN A 94 -0.10 17.06 -5.75
CA GLN A 94 -1.39 17.73 -5.61
C GLN A 94 -2.21 17.14 -4.44
N VAL A 95 -2.11 15.83 -4.20
CA VAL A 95 -2.75 15.17 -3.05
C VAL A 95 -2.08 15.60 -1.74
N ILE A 96 -0.75 15.70 -1.71
CA ILE A 96 0.02 16.27 -0.60
C ILE A 96 -0.42 17.73 -0.36
N ALA A 97 -0.58 18.53 -1.41
CA ALA A 97 -1.05 19.91 -1.28
C ALA A 97 -2.45 19.99 -0.63
N TYR A 98 -3.36 19.05 -0.95
CA TYR A 98 -4.63 18.94 -0.24
C TYR A 98 -4.42 18.63 1.26
N TRP A 99 -3.61 17.62 1.60
CA TRP A 99 -3.38 17.24 3.00
C TRP A 99 -2.72 18.35 3.82
N ARG A 100 -1.88 19.19 3.20
CA ARG A 100 -1.35 20.40 3.86
C ARG A 100 -2.45 21.34 4.35
N THR A 101 -3.56 21.45 3.63
CA THR A 101 -4.71 22.26 4.07
C THR A 101 -5.43 21.67 5.29
N ARG A 102 -5.21 20.38 5.58
CA ARG A 102 -5.83 19.64 6.68
C ARG A 102 -5.02 19.68 7.97
N ARG A 103 -3.77 20.17 7.96
CA ARG A 103 -2.86 20.16 9.13
C ARG A 103 -3.44 20.77 10.42
N VAL A 104 -4.29 21.79 10.32
CA VAL A 104 -4.92 22.40 11.50
C VAL A 104 -6.13 21.61 11.98
N ALA A 105 -6.96 21.13 11.06
CA ALA A 105 -8.21 20.45 11.37
C ALA A 105 -8.01 18.96 11.73
N GLU A 106 -6.99 18.33 11.17
CA GLU A 106 -6.67 16.91 11.31
C GLU A 106 -5.14 16.70 11.45
N PRO A 107 -4.48 17.31 12.44
CA PRO A 107 -3.01 17.35 12.49
C PRO A 107 -2.36 15.97 12.42
N GLN A 108 -2.86 14.98 13.17
CA GLN A 108 -2.28 13.64 13.18
C GLN A 108 -2.41 12.95 11.80
N ASN A 109 -3.59 13.04 11.18
CA ASN A 109 -3.86 12.39 9.90
C ASN A 109 -3.19 13.13 8.73
N ALA A 110 -3.16 14.46 8.73
CA ALA A 110 -2.63 15.25 7.64
C ALA A 110 -1.14 14.95 7.37
N PHE A 111 -0.29 15.04 8.41
CA PHE A 111 1.14 14.75 8.26
C PHE A 111 1.41 13.29 7.90
N TYR A 112 0.62 12.37 8.46
CA TYR A 112 0.68 10.96 8.07
C TYR A 112 0.41 10.77 6.58
N GLN A 113 -0.69 11.33 6.08
CA GLN A 113 -1.07 11.20 4.68
C GLN A 113 -0.09 11.89 3.74
N GLU A 114 0.43 13.06 4.09
CA GLU A 114 1.50 13.70 3.33
C GLU A 114 2.72 12.80 3.16
N GLY A 115 3.16 12.14 4.25
CA GLY A 115 4.24 11.17 4.21
C GLY A 115 3.91 9.93 3.37
N GLU A 116 2.68 9.42 3.48
CA GLU A 116 2.22 8.25 2.72
C GLU A 116 2.13 8.50 1.21
N MET A 117 1.65 9.67 0.77
CA MET A 117 1.56 9.98 -0.66
C MET A 117 2.95 10.11 -1.30
N ALA A 118 3.91 10.71 -0.58
CA ALA A 118 5.31 10.74 -1.03
C ALA A 118 5.89 9.32 -1.13
N ASN A 119 5.65 8.46 -0.13
CA ASN A 119 6.07 7.07 -0.16
C ASN A 119 5.38 6.24 -1.26
N GLU A 120 4.12 6.52 -1.58
CA GLU A 120 3.37 5.85 -2.64
C GLU A 120 3.96 6.18 -4.02
N ALA A 121 4.24 7.47 -4.29
CA ALA A 121 4.96 7.89 -5.49
C ALA A 121 6.36 7.24 -5.56
N ALA A 122 7.09 7.23 -4.44
CA ALA A 122 8.42 6.62 -4.36
C ALA A 122 8.41 5.13 -4.74
N ARG A 123 7.37 4.38 -4.30
CA ARG A 123 7.20 2.95 -4.64
C ARG A 123 7.04 2.75 -6.14
N VAL A 124 6.23 3.56 -6.81
CA VAL A 124 6.11 3.48 -8.27
C VAL A 124 7.46 3.78 -8.93
N CYS A 125 8.15 4.84 -8.50
CA CYS A 125 9.42 5.26 -9.10
C CYS A 125 10.54 4.21 -8.92
N ILE A 126 10.73 3.61 -7.73
CA ILE A 126 11.78 2.59 -7.51
C ILE A 126 11.54 1.33 -8.35
N ASP A 127 10.28 0.91 -8.47
CA ASP A 127 9.93 -0.32 -9.19
C ASP A 127 10.20 -0.19 -10.70
N HIS A 128 10.10 1.03 -11.24
CA HIS A 128 10.46 1.38 -12.61
C HIS A 128 11.90 1.88 -12.80
N GLY A 129 12.71 1.91 -11.74
CA GLY A 129 14.14 2.21 -11.81
C GLY A 129 14.52 3.70 -11.72
N PHE A 130 13.57 4.58 -11.40
CA PHE A 130 13.84 5.99 -11.11
C PHE A 130 14.36 6.15 -9.67
N LEU A 131 15.57 5.65 -9.43
CA LEU A 131 16.12 5.45 -8.07
C LEU A 131 16.37 6.77 -7.31
N ASP A 132 16.87 7.80 -7.99
CA ASP A 132 17.15 9.10 -7.37
C ASP A 132 15.86 9.80 -6.95
N GLU A 133 14.85 9.75 -7.81
CA GLU A 133 13.53 10.33 -7.52
C GLU A 133 12.82 9.56 -6.41
N ALA A 134 12.89 8.22 -6.43
CA ALA A 134 12.38 7.41 -5.34
C ALA A 134 13.06 7.73 -4.00
N GLU A 135 14.38 7.90 -3.98
CA GLU A 135 15.11 8.31 -2.78
C GLU A 135 14.64 9.67 -2.26
N ARG A 136 14.54 10.67 -3.15
CA ARG A 136 14.05 12.01 -2.81
C ARG A 136 12.68 11.94 -2.15
N LEU A 137 11.76 11.17 -2.74
CA LEU A 137 10.39 11.02 -2.27
C LEU A 137 10.29 10.26 -0.94
N TYR A 138 11.06 9.20 -0.73
CA TYR A 138 11.10 8.50 0.55
C TYR A 138 11.64 9.40 1.68
N ARG A 139 12.67 10.20 1.39
CA ARG A 139 13.19 11.18 2.35
C ARG A 139 12.16 12.25 2.67
N LEU A 140 11.48 12.79 1.66
CA LEU A 140 10.39 13.74 1.83
C LEU A 140 9.24 13.13 2.66
N GLY A 141 8.86 11.88 2.39
CA GLY A 141 7.81 11.19 3.13
C GLY A 141 8.13 11.06 4.62
N THR A 142 9.37 10.68 4.94
CA THR A 142 9.88 10.63 6.31
C THR A 142 9.96 12.01 6.96
N GLU A 143 10.36 13.06 6.23
CA GLU A 143 10.36 14.42 6.74
C GLU A 143 8.94 14.86 7.12
N LEU A 144 8.00 14.77 6.18
CA LEU A 144 6.62 15.22 6.37
C LEU A 144 5.91 14.44 7.49
N GLY A 145 6.06 13.12 7.50
CA GLY A 145 5.47 12.27 8.53
C GLY A 145 6.00 12.56 9.95
N ASN A 146 7.26 12.98 10.06
CA ASN A 146 7.87 13.35 11.35
C ASN A 146 7.48 14.75 11.85
N LEU A 147 6.77 15.55 11.05
CA LEU A 147 6.20 16.83 11.48
C LEU A 147 4.90 16.65 12.30
N GLU A 148 4.43 15.42 12.48
CA GLU A 148 3.26 15.13 13.32
C GLU A 148 3.43 15.70 14.75
N PRO A 149 2.50 16.55 15.23
CA PRO A 149 2.61 17.18 16.54
C PRO A 149 2.25 16.21 17.68
N ALA A 150 2.66 16.55 18.90
CA ALA A 150 2.28 15.79 20.08
C ALA A 150 0.78 15.99 20.44
N PRO A 151 0.10 14.97 20.98
CA PRO A 151 0.55 13.58 21.10
C PRO A 151 0.55 12.88 19.73
N ARG A 152 1.63 12.16 19.43
CA ARG A 152 1.78 11.43 18.16
C ARG A 152 1.01 10.13 18.17
N THR A 153 0.34 9.82 17.07
CA THR A 153 -0.24 8.50 16.78
C THR A 153 0.69 7.66 15.91
N HIS A 154 1.65 8.27 15.21
CA HIS A 154 2.70 7.57 14.47
C HIS A 154 4.07 7.87 15.08
N PRO A 155 4.79 6.87 15.59
CA PRO A 155 6.08 7.09 16.20
C PRO A 155 7.13 7.43 15.13
N LYS A 156 8.17 8.18 15.51
CA LYS A 156 9.30 8.52 14.62
C LYS A 156 9.95 7.24 14.04
N SER A 157 10.03 6.19 14.87
CA SER A 157 10.56 4.87 14.51
C SER A 157 9.86 4.26 13.29
N LEU A 158 8.56 4.51 13.07
CA LEU A 158 7.85 4.06 11.88
C LEU A 158 8.44 4.68 10.61
N TRP A 159 8.64 5.99 10.61
CA TRP A 159 9.19 6.73 9.47
C TRP A 159 10.66 6.41 9.23
N ASP A 160 11.43 6.23 10.30
CA ASP A 160 12.83 5.82 10.22
C ASP A 160 12.96 4.40 9.64
N TYR A 161 12.12 3.45 10.10
CA TYR A 161 12.12 2.09 9.58
C TYR A 161 11.75 2.06 8.08
N ARG A 162 10.71 2.78 7.69
CA ARG A 162 10.28 2.87 6.28
C ARG A 162 11.38 3.48 5.40
N LEU A 163 12.11 4.48 5.89
CA LEU A 163 13.24 5.07 5.18
C LEU A 163 14.40 4.09 5.06
N ALA A 164 14.82 3.45 6.16
CA ALA A 164 15.90 2.45 6.12
C ALA A 164 15.56 1.30 5.15
N HIS A 165 14.32 0.82 5.19
CA HIS A 165 13.82 -0.18 4.27
C HIS A 165 13.84 0.30 2.80
N ALA A 166 13.52 1.56 2.53
CA ALA A 166 13.64 2.13 1.18
C ALA A 166 15.09 2.25 0.72
N LEU A 167 15.96 2.82 1.55
CA LEU A 167 17.36 3.05 1.22
C LEU A 167 18.13 1.75 1.00
N GLY A 168 17.82 0.69 1.75
CA GLY A 168 18.40 -0.64 1.50
C GLY A 168 18.02 -1.20 0.12
N ARG A 169 16.76 -1.05 -0.29
CA ARG A 169 16.30 -1.47 -1.63
C ARG A 169 16.94 -0.62 -2.73
N ILE A 170 17.03 0.70 -2.54
CA ILE A 170 17.65 1.62 -3.49
C ILE A 170 19.15 1.32 -3.66
N ALA A 171 19.88 1.14 -2.56
CA ALA A 171 21.29 0.79 -2.59
C ALA A 171 21.54 -0.53 -3.33
N ALA A 172 20.73 -1.56 -3.06
CA ALA A 172 20.82 -2.83 -3.77
C ALA A 172 20.58 -2.66 -5.29
N ARG A 173 19.63 -1.81 -5.68
CA ARG A 173 19.33 -1.50 -7.09
C ARG A 173 20.41 -0.66 -7.77
N ARG A 174 21.19 0.12 -7.01
CA ARG A 174 22.40 0.81 -7.48
C ARG A 174 23.64 -0.11 -7.55
N GLY A 175 23.53 -1.35 -7.10
CA GLY A 175 24.65 -2.30 -7.02
C GLY A 175 25.56 -2.10 -5.81
N ASP A 176 25.18 -1.25 -4.86
CA ASP A 176 25.94 -1.03 -3.62
C ASP A 176 25.49 -2.03 -2.54
N ALA A 177 26.05 -3.23 -2.59
CA ALA A 177 25.72 -4.30 -1.65
C ALA A 177 26.13 -3.98 -0.20
N ALA A 178 27.21 -3.21 -0.01
CA ALA A 178 27.68 -2.84 1.33
C ALA A 178 26.71 -1.87 1.98
N GLU A 179 26.32 -0.83 1.25
CA GLU A 179 25.33 0.15 1.71
C GLU A 179 23.96 -0.49 1.92
N ALA A 180 23.53 -1.37 1.02
CA ALA A 180 22.28 -2.10 1.19
C ALA A 180 22.25 -2.89 2.51
N LYS A 181 23.32 -3.63 2.83
CA LYS A 181 23.44 -4.38 4.08
C LYS A 181 23.46 -3.48 5.32
N ARG A 182 24.09 -2.30 5.25
CA ARG A 182 24.02 -1.30 6.34
C ARG A 182 22.59 -0.89 6.63
N TRP A 183 21.79 -0.63 5.59
CA TRP A 183 20.38 -0.27 5.76
C TRP A 183 19.51 -1.43 6.27
N VAL A 184 19.81 -2.69 5.88
CA VAL A 184 19.15 -3.86 6.49
C VAL A 184 19.42 -3.92 7.99
N ALA A 185 20.67 -3.74 8.41
CA ALA A 185 21.03 -3.72 9.83
C ALA A 185 20.36 -2.57 10.58
N GLU A 186 20.27 -1.39 9.98
CA GLU A 186 19.58 -0.24 10.58
C GLU A 186 18.08 -0.50 10.72
N ALA A 187 17.43 -1.05 9.71
CA ALA A 187 16.02 -1.41 9.78
C ALA A 187 15.74 -2.42 10.91
N ARG A 188 16.61 -3.43 11.10
CA ARG A 188 16.56 -4.35 12.24
C ARG A 188 16.72 -3.63 13.58
N ARG A 189 17.74 -2.78 13.69
CA ARG A 189 18.02 -2.00 14.91
C ARG A 189 16.82 -1.15 15.32
N ILE A 190 16.12 -0.54 14.36
CA ILE A 190 14.94 0.29 14.62
C ILE A 190 13.78 -0.57 15.16
N LEU A 191 13.52 -1.73 14.56
CA LEU A 191 12.49 -2.66 15.04
C LEU A 191 12.80 -3.16 16.47
N ASP A 192 14.06 -3.47 16.76
CA ASP A 192 14.48 -3.92 18.10
C ASP A 192 14.34 -2.82 19.16
N ALA A 193 14.55 -1.56 18.77
CA ALA A 193 14.48 -0.41 19.66
C ALA A 193 13.04 0.05 19.96
N ASP A 194 12.06 -0.32 19.14
CA ASP A 194 10.65 0.02 19.33
C ASP A 194 9.75 -1.20 19.13
N PRO A 195 9.60 -2.05 20.17
CA PRO A 195 8.80 -3.27 20.09
C PRO A 195 7.31 -3.03 19.82
N GLU A 196 6.77 -1.86 20.18
CA GLU A 196 5.35 -1.55 19.94
C GLU A 196 5.11 -1.28 18.44
N MET A 197 5.95 -0.44 17.83
CA MET A 197 5.93 -0.22 16.38
C MET A 197 6.22 -1.52 15.61
N ALA A 198 7.15 -2.33 16.11
CA ALA A 198 7.55 -3.58 15.47
C ALA A 198 6.39 -4.57 15.31
N LYS A 199 5.39 -4.60 16.22
CA LYS A 199 4.20 -5.47 16.09
C LYS A 199 3.53 -5.38 14.70
N ALA A 200 3.50 -4.19 14.11
CA ALA A 200 2.90 -3.98 12.79
C ALA A 200 3.91 -4.10 11.63
N GLN A 201 5.19 -3.81 11.87
CA GLN A 201 6.19 -3.65 10.81
C GLN A 201 7.13 -4.84 10.61
N GLU A 202 7.33 -5.68 11.64
CA GLU A 202 8.24 -6.83 11.64
C GLU A 202 7.96 -7.79 10.47
N GLN A 203 6.68 -8.01 10.13
CA GLN A 203 6.25 -8.86 9.03
C GLN A 203 6.81 -8.46 7.66
N TYR A 204 7.23 -7.20 7.48
CA TYR A 204 7.80 -6.69 6.23
C TYR A 204 9.33 -6.79 6.19
N PHE A 205 9.99 -7.11 7.31
CA PHE A 205 11.45 -7.21 7.34
C PHE A 205 12.01 -8.29 6.39
N PRO A 206 11.41 -9.50 6.29
CA PRO A 206 11.86 -10.51 5.33
C PRO A 206 11.76 -10.04 3.87
N TYR A 207 10.83 -9.15 3.55
CA TYR A 207 10.72 -8.55 2.22
C TYR A 207 11.95 -7.68 1.91
N LEU A 208 12.43 -6.87 2.86
CA LEU A 208 13.68 -6.12 2.71
C LEU A 208 14.88 -7.05 2.47
N GLU A 209 15.05 -8.08 3.30
CA GLU A 209 16.15 -9.03 3.18
C GLU A 209 16.15 -9.74 1.82
N GLY A 210 14.99 -10.24 1.40
CA GLY A 210 14.83 -10.91 0.10
C GLY A 210 15.12 -9.96 -1.07
N TYR A 211 14.67 -8.71 -0.99
CA TYR A 211 14.90 -7.71 -2.04
C TYR A 211 16.39 -7.38 -2.18
N VAL A 212 17.07 -7.11 -1.07
CA VAL A 212 18.52 -6.87 -1.09
C VAL A 212 19.23 -8.09 -1.66
N ALA A 213 18.91 -9.29 -1.16
CA ALA A 213 19.51 -10.54 -1.62
C ALA A 213 19.35 -10.74 -3.15
N LEU A 214 18.14 -10.53 -3.69
CA LEU A 214 17.87 -10.67 -5.13
C LEU A 214 18.74 -9.73 -5.98
N PHE A 215 18.82 -8.46 -5.58
CA PHE A 215 19.51 -7.45 -6.36
C PHE A 215 21.02 -7.42 -6.13
N THR A 216 21.52 -8.03 -5.05
CA THR A 216 22.96 -8.25 -4.81
C THR A 216 23.45 -9.65 -5.18
N GLY A 217 22.58 -10.53 -5.69
CA GLY A 217 22.94 -11.85 -6.24
C GLY A 217 22.93 -13.03 -5.26
N ASP A 218 22.48 -12.86 -4.02
CA ASP A 218 22.23 -13.97 -3.10
C ASP A 218 20.86 -14.60 -3.39
N LEU A 219 20.81 -15.37 -4.48
CA LEU A 219 19.56 -15.94 -4.98
C LEU A 219 18.96 -17.01 -4.06
N ALA A 220 19.78 -17.69 -3.24
CA ALA A 220 19.32 -18.67 -2.28
C ALA A 220 18.54 -17.99 -1.15
N THR A 221 19.08 -16.90 -0.61
CA THR A 221 18.39 -16.09 0.41
C THR A 221 17.14 -15.43 -0.17
N ALA A 222 17.22 -14.88 -1.38
CA ALA A 222 16.06 -14.31 -2.07
C ALA A 222 14.91 -15.32 -2.20
N GLU A 223 15.19 -16.56 -2.65
CA GLU A 223 14.17 -17.60 -2.80
C GLU A 223 13.54 -17.96 -1.47
N ALA A 224 14.36 -18.18 -0.43
CA ALA A 224 13.87 -18.52 0.90
C ALA A 224 12.96 -17.43 1.47
N ARG A 225 13.38 -16.16 1.37
CA ARG A 225 12.61 -15.02 1.87
C ARG A 225 11.32 -14.81 1.09
N PHE A 226 11.36 -14.80 -0.24
CA PHE A 226 10.15 -14.58 -1.03
C PHE A 226 9.18 -15.74 -1.03
N THR A 227 9.66 -16.99 -0.87
CA THR A 227 8.77 -18.13 -0.64
C THR A 227 7.99 -17.95 0.67
N ALA A 228 8.69 -17.55 1.74
CA ALA A 228 8.05 -17.30 3.03
C ALA A 228 7.08 -16.09 2.97
N THR A 229 7.49 -14.96 2.39
CA THR A 229 6.63 -13.77 2.33
C THR A 229 5.42 -13.97 1.42
N ALA A 230 5.56 -14.67 0.28
CA ALA A 230 4.42 -14.98 -0.58
C ALA A 230 3.42 -15.97 0.06
N ALA A 231 3.85 -16.75 1.05
CA ALA A 231 2.96 -17.60 1.84
C ALA A 231 2.27 -16.81 2.97
N ALA A 232 3.02 -15.94 3.67
CA ALA A 232 2.50 -15.13 4.77
C ALA A 232 1.57 -13.99 4.29
N MET A 233 1.82 -13.46 3.09
CA MET A 233 1.05 -12.38 2.46
C MET A 233 0.49 -12.86 1.11
N PRO A 234 -0.48 -13.79 1.10
CA PRO A 234 -0.92 -14.46 -0.13
C PRO A 234 -1.62 -13.54 -1.14
N ASN A 235 -2.01 -12.33 -0.72
CA ASN A 235 -2.68 -11.32 -1.52
C ASN A 235 -1.73 -10.18 -1.97
N ASP A 236 -0.42 -10.28 -1.71
CA ASP A 236 0.57 -9.31 -2.21
C ASP A 236 1.20 -9.82 -3.53
N PRO A 237 0.76 -9.33 -4.71
CA PRO A 237 1.31 -9.77 -5.98
C PRO A 237 2.80 -9.46 -6.13
N PHE A 238 3.31 -8.45 -5.42
CA PHE A 238 4.69 -8.01 -5.57
C PHE A 238 5.69 -9.04 -5.03
N GLN A 239 5.38 -9.69 -3.90
CA GLN A 239 6.21 -10.80 -3.37
C GLN A 239 6.31 -11.95 -4.39
N VAL A 240 5.20 -12.26 -5.07
CA VAL A 240 5.13 -13.32 -6.08
C VAL A 240 5.95 -12.93 -7.33
N VAL A 241 5.91 -11.67 -7.75
CA VAL A 241 6.77 -11.16 -8.83
C VAL A 241 8.25 -11.31 -8.48
N LEU A 242 8.65 -10.93 -7.27
CA LEU A 242 10.05 -11.02 -6.83
C LEU A 242 10.53 -12.47 -6.71
N LEU A 243 9.66 -13.40 -6.31
CA LEU A 243 9.94 -14.83 -6.36
C LEU A 243 10.13 -15.31 -7.82
N GLY A 244 9.28 -14.85 -8.75
CA GLY A 244 9.44 -15.13 -10.18
C GLY A 244 10.76 -14.60 -10.74
N MET A 245 11.14 -13.35 -10.42
CA MET A 245 12.45 -12.79 -10.77
C MET A 245 13.61 -13.59 -10.20
N THR A 246 13.47 -14.10 -8.98
CA THR A 246 14.48 -14.95 -8.35
C THR A 246 14.67 -16.23 -9.15
N TYR A 247 13.58 -16.95 -9.47
CA TYR A 247 13.65 -18.14 -10.31
C TYR A 247 14.20 -17.86 -11.71
N GLU A 248 13.84 -16.73 -12.31
CA GLU A 248 14.39 -16.32 -13.61
C GLU A 248 15.91 -16.15 -13.54
N ARG A 249 16.43 -15.44 -12.52
CA ARG A 249 17.87 -15.26 -12.32
C ARG A 249 18.62 -16.56 -12.00
N LYS A 250 17.93 -17.56 -11.44
CA LYS A 250 18.47 -18.92 -11.24
C LYS A 250 18.45 -19.78 -12.51
N GLY A 251 17.86 -19.30 -13.61
CA GLY A 251 17.67 -20.10 -14.83
C GLY A 251 16.47 -21.07 -14.77
N GLU A 252 15.61 -20.96 -13.77
CA GLU A 252 14.47 -21.85 -13.54
C GLU A 252 13.21 -21.33 -14.24
N ALA A 253 13.26 -21.27 -15.59
CA ALA A 253 12.25 -20.62 -16.42
C ALA A 253 10.80 -21.08 -16.15
N ALA A 254 10.57 -22.39 -15.98
CA ALA A 254 9.24 -22.92 -15.72
C ALA A 254 8.65 -22.41 -14.38
N LYS A 255 9.48 -22.34 -13.33
CA LYS A 255 9.04 -21.79 -12.04
C LYS A 255 8.82 -20.28 -12.12
N ALA A 256 9.67 -19.56 -12.84
CA ALA A 256 9.52 -18.12 -13.07
C ALA A 256 8.17 -17.82 -13.76
N THR A 257 7.88 -18.50 -14.87
CA THR A 257 6.61 -18.36 -15.60
C THR A 257 5.41 -18.66 -14.70
N ALA A 258 5.46 -19.72 -13.90
CA ALA A 258 4.36 -20.05 -12.97
C ALA A 258 4.10 -18.92 -11.96
N GLN A 259 5.15 -18.29 -11.42
CA GLN A 259 4.97 -17.15 -10.50
C GLN A 259 4.46 -15.90 -11.24
N TYR A 260 4.96 -15.62 -12.44
CA TYR A 260 4.46 -14.48 -13.23
C TYR A 260 3.00 -14.63 -13.61
N GLU A 261 2.55 -15.82 -14.00
CA GLU A 261 1.13 -16.13 -14.23
C GLU A 261 0.27 -15.89 -12.99
N ARG A 262 0.72 -16.41 -11.85
CA ARG A 262 0.03 -16.22 -10.55
C ARG A 262 -0.06 -14.74 -10.19
N ALA A 263 1.05 -14.00 -10.27
CA ALA A 263 1.09 -12.58 -9.96
C ALA A 263 0.19 -11.77 -10.90
N TYR A 264 0.22 -12.05 -12.21
CA TYR A 264 -0.65 -11.38 -13.19
C TYR A 264 -2.13 -11.57 -12.88
N ALA A 265 -2.54 -12.79 -12.52
CA ALA A 265 -3.92 -13.14 -12.23
C ALA A 265 -4.47 -12.45 -10.97
N MET A 266 -3.64 -12.25 -9.95
CA MET A 266 -4.06 -11.61 -8.69
C MET A 266 -3.86 -10.08 -8.67
N SER A 267 -3.18 -9.51 -9.67
CA SER A 267 -2.91 -8.06 -9.75
C SER A 267 -4.12 -7.28 -10.29
N THR A 268 -5.17 -7.15 -9.48
CA THR A 268 -6.44 -6.49 -9.85
C THR A 268 -6.66 -5.15 -9.15
N GLY A 269 -5.79 -4.79 -8.20
CA GLY A 269 -5.88 -3.53 -7.45
C GLY A 269 -5.23 -2.34 -8.16
N SER A 270 -5.53 -1.14 -7.66
CA SER A 270 -4.92 0.13 -8.12
C SER A 270 -4.05 0.74 -7.03
N ASN A 271 -2.96 0.04 -6.69
CA ASN A 271 -1.90 0.46 -5.77
C ASN A 271 -0.53 0.05 -6.36
N PRO A 272 0.61 0.57 -5.87
CA PRO A 272 1.90 0.34 -6.52
C PRO A 272 2.26 -1.14 -6.71
N PRO A 273 2.11 -2.04 -5.71
CA PRO A 273 2.33 -3.48 -5.89
C PRO A 273 1.55 -4.10 -7.06
N ASN A 274 0.25 -3.79 -7.17
CA ASN A 274 -0.61 -4.35 -8.20
C ASN A 274 -0.30 -3.77 -9.58
N VAL A 275 -0.11 -2.45 -9.65
CA VAL A 275 0.18 -1.76 -10.91
C VAL A 275 1.50 -2.25 -11.50
N TYR A 276 2.55 -2.33 -10.68
CA TYR A 276 3.83 -2.89 -11.12
C TYR A 276 3.70 -4.36 -11.50
N ALA A 277 3.10 -5.18 -10.64
CA ALA A 277 3.03 -6.61 -10.89
C ALA A 277 2.24 -6.91 -12.16
N ARG A 278 1.12 -6.23 -12.41
CA ARG A 278 0.32 -6.38 -13.63
C ARG A 278 1.15 -6.10 -14.89
N THR A 279 1.81 -4.95 -14.93
CA THR A 279 2.55 -4.48 -16.12
C THR A 279 3.82 -5.29 -16.36
N PHE A 280 4.59 -5.53 -15.29
CA PHE A 280 5.82 -6.30 -15.36
C PHE A 280 5.56 -7.72 -15.85
N THR A 281 4.56 -8.40 -15.26
CA THR A 281 4.24 -9.78 -15.64
C THR A 281 3.57 -9.87 -16.99
N ALA A 282 2.73 -8.91 -17.40
CA ALA A 282 2.21 -8.85 -18.77
C ALA A 282 3.36 -8.89 -19.80
N LYS A 283 4.35 -8.01 -19.61
CA LYS A 283 5.55 -7.95 -20.47
C LYS A 283 6.34 -9.25 -20.44
N LYS A 284 6.57 -9.85 -19.27
CA LYS A 284 7.29 -11.12 -19.13
C LYS A 284 6.57 -12.29 -19.81
N LEU A 285 5.23 -12.27 -19.82
CA LEU A 285 4.39 -13.31 -20.43
C LEU A 285 4.06 -13.04 -21.91
N GLY A 286 4.54 -11.93 -22.49
CA GLY A 286 4.22 -11.54 -23.87
C GLY A 286 2.75 -11.14 -24.07
N ARG A 287 2.07 -10.68 -23.02
CA ARG A 287 0.69 -10.18 -23.08
C ARG A 287 0.68 -8.71 -23.50
N ARG A 288 -0.34 -8.33 -24.25
CA ARG A 288 -0.61 -6.94 -24.63
C ARG A 288 -1.32 -6.21 -23.49
#